data_AF-A0A9P9IB87-F1
#
_entry.id   AF-A0A9P9IB87-F1
#
_cell.length_a   1.000
_cell.length_b   1.000
_cell.length_c   1.000
_cell.angle_alpha   90.00
_cell.angle_beta   90.00
_cell.angle_gamma   90.00
#
_symmetry.space_group_name_H-M   'P 1'
#
loop_
_entity.id
_entity.type
_entity.pdbx_description
1 polymer ?
#
loop_
_entity_poly.entity_id
_entity_poly.type
_entity_poly.pdbx_seq_one_letter_code
_entity_poly.pdbx_strand_id
1 'polypeptide(L)'
;MSQVVEPEQPPAAIAPPQTPRKRKFEHPDAFTTPKSARDLTSLVNLLYGDVDKLDRDLRAIISKMERGFERKNGLITALIKKVEFLEKDNASHKAIGRKAVDYEPNEAFATIPEIEAARYEAAMAQARFEDVHGPDLFKEALEIAQMEKEKMFMEWQL
;
A
#
# COMPACT_ATOMS: atom_id res chain seq x y z
N MET A 1 67.95 60.71 -62.76
CA MET A 1 67.37 59.43 -62.32
C MET A 1 66.94 59.60 -60.87
N SER A 2 65.64 59.62 -60.59
CA SER A 2 65.09 59.45 -59.24
C SER A 2 63.77 58.72 -59.38
N GLN A 3 63.76 57.45 -58.97
CA GLN A 3 62.55 56.67 -58.81
C GLN A 3 61.83 57.20 -57.57
N VAL A 4 60.61 57.69 -57.75
CA VAL A 4 59.70 57.96 -56.64
C VAL A 4 59.01 56.65 -56.33
N VAL A 5 59.45 56.01 -55.24
CA VAL A 5 58.81 54.79 -54.71
C VAL A 5 57.56 55.23 -53.96
N GLU A 6 56.41 54.85 -54.48
CA GLU A 6 55.11 55.06 -53.86
C GLU A 6 54.99 54.09 -52.66
N PRO A 7 54.64 54.57 -51.44
CA PRO A 7 54.59 53.70 -50.27
C PRO A 7 53.38 52.77 -50.35
N GLU A 8 53.60 51.47 -50.21
CA GLU A 8 52.54 50.46 -50.10
C GLU A 8 51.59 50.80 -48.95
N GLN A 9 50.31 50.99 -49.30
CA GLN A 9 49.23 51.17 -48.34
C GLN A 9 49.11 49.89 -47.47
N PRO A 10 49.05 50.00 -46.12
CA PRO A 10 48.85 48.82 -45.28
C PRO A 10 47.48 48.18 -45.56
N PRO A 11 47.36 46.84 -45.48
CA PRO A 11 46.12 46.15 -45.79
C PRO A 11 44.98 46.66 -44.92
N ALA A 12 43.82 46.90 -45.55
CA ALA A 12 42.63 47.40 -44.87
C ALA A 12 42.28 46.53 -43.66
N ALA A 13 42.08 47.18 -42.50
CA ALA A 13 41.73 46.50 -41.26
C ALA A 13 40.47 45.65 -41.47
N ILE A 14 40.60 44.33 -41.24
CA ILE A 14 39.49 43.39 -41.30
C ILE A 14 38.46 43.82 -40.25
N ALA A 15 37.26 44.20 -40.71
CA ALA A 15 36.19 44.63 -39.82
C ALA A 15 35.91 43.54 -38.77
N PRO A 16 35.71 43.91 -37.49
CA PRO A 16 35.42 42.94 -36.45
C PRO A 16 34.15 42.15 -36.81
N PRO A 17 34.08 40.85 -36.47
CA PRO A 17 32.94 40.02 -36.82
C PRO A 17 31.65 40.64 -36.25
N GLN A 18 30.71 41.00 -37.12
CA GLN A 18 29.40 41.47 -36.68
C GLN A 18 28.62 40.29 -36.09
N THR A 19 28.35 40.34 -34.79
CA THR A 19 27.44 39.39 -34.16
C THR A 19 26.02 39.60 -34.72
N PRO A 20 25.33 38.54 -35.17
CA PRO A 20 23.97 38.67 -35.70
C PRO A 20 23.02 39.24 -34.65
N ARG A 21 22.12 40.13 -35.08
CA ARG A 21 21.11 40.73 -34.20
C ARG A 21 20.13 39.64 -33.72
N LYS A 22 19.85 39.62 -32.41
CA LYS A 22 18.83 38.72 -31.82
C LYS A 22 17.47 39.02 -32.45
N ARG A 23 16.84 38.01 -33.06
CA ARG A 23 15.46 38.10 -33.56
C ARG A 23 14.51 38.28 -32.37
N LYS A 24 13.62 39.26 -32.44
CA LYS A 24 12.49 39.38 -31.51
C LYS A 24 11.38 38.49 -32.03
N PHE A 25 10.85 37.62 -31.18
CA PHE A 25 9.68 36.81 -31.49
C PHE A 25 8.42 37.59 -31.10
N GLU A 26 7.41 37.56 -31.94
CA GLU A 26 6.13 38.26 -31.71
C GLU A 26 5.33 37.60 -30.58
N HIS A 27 5.49 36.29 -30.41
CA HIS A 27 4.83 35.49 -29.37
C HIS A 27 5.89 34.73 -28.54
N PRO A 28 6.39 35.30 -27.43
CA PRO A 28 7.35 34.60 -26.57
C PRO A 28 6.73 33.33 -25.95
N ASP A 29 5.43 33.35 -25.68
CA ASP A 29 4.71 32.24 -25.06
C ASP A 29 4.53 31.04 -25.99
N ALA A 30 4.71 31.22 -27.31
CA ALA A 30 4.60 30.16 -28.31
C ALA A 30 5.60 29.02 -28.11
N PHE A 31 6.68 29.27 -27.36
CA PHE A 31 7.72 28.28 -27.06
C PHE A 31 7.50 27.57 -25.72
N THR A 32 6.40 27.84 -25.03
CA THR A 32 6.05 27.17 -23.78
C THR A 32 5.64 25.73 -24.04
N THR A 33 6.14 24.78 -23.25
CA THR A 33 5.73 23.37 -23.37
C THR A 33 4.28 23.19 -22.90
N PRO A 34 3.36 22.71 -23.77
CA PRO A 34 1.98 22.46 -23.37
C PRO A 34 1.90 21.34 -22.33
N LYS A 35 1.12 21.56 -21.26
CA LYS A 35 0.92 20.58 -20.19
C LYS A 35 -0.42 19.87 -20.32
N SER A 36 -1.41 20.53 -20.91
CA SER A 36 -2.76 20.03 -21.14
C SER A 36 -3.19 20.18 -22.61
N ALA A 37 -4.25 19.47 -22.99
CA ALA A 37 -4.89 19.63 -24.30
C ALA A 37 -5.35 21.07 -24.55
N ARG A 38 -5.83 21.75 -23.51
CA ARG A 38 -6.25 23.16 -23.57
C ARG A 38 -5.08 24.12 -23.83
N ASP A 39 -3.91 23.83 -23.29
CA ASP A 39 -2.70 24.63 -23.55
C ASP A 39 -2.23 24.43 -25.00
N LEU A 40 -2.40 23.21 -25.52
CA LEU A 40 -2.05 22.90 -26.89
C LEU A 40 -2.97 23.64 -27.88
N THR A 41 -4.28 23.65 -27.64
CA THR A 41 -5.22 24.44 -28.48
C THR A 41 -5.00 25.93 -28.38
N SER A 42 -4.71 26.45 -27.18
CA SER A 42 -4.42 27.89 -27.01
C SER A 42 -3.14 28.30 -27.74
N LEU A 43 -2.09 27.48 -27.69
CA LEU A 43 -0.85 27.72 -28.45
C LEU A 43 -1.08 27.67 -29.96
N VAL A 44 -1.85 26.70 -30.42
CA VAL A 44 -2.19 26.59 -31.84
C VAL A 44 -3.00 27.80 -32.31
N ASN A 45 -3.98 28.25 -31.52
CA ASN A 45 -4.74 29.45 -31.82
C ASN A 45 -3.89 30.73 -31.75
N LEU A 46 -2.90 30.80 -30.85
CA LEU A 46 -1.96 31.92 -30.79
C LEU A 46 -1.11 32.01 -32.07
N LEU A 47 -0.66 30.87 -32.59
CA LEU A 47 0.24 30.80 -33.75
C LEU A 47 -0.48 30.91 -35.11
N TYR A 48 -1.66 30.31 -35.23
CA TYR A 48 -2.39 30.19 -36.50
C TYR A 48 -3.73 30.94 -36.51
N GLY A 49 -4.07 31.61 -35.41
CA GLY A 49 -5.35 32.30 -35.19
C GLY A 49 -6.48 31.35 -34.84
N ASP A 50 -6.64 30.26 -35.60
CA ASP A 50 -7.71 29.28 -35.41
C ASP A 50 -7.26 27.88 -35.86
N VAL A 51 -7.59 26.86 -35.07
CA VAL A 51 -7.36 25.45 -35.40
C VAL A 51 -8.06 25.06 -36.71
N ASP A 52 -9.20 25.69 -37.02
CA ASP A 52 -9.96 25.38 -38.23
C ASP A 52 -9.32 25.88 -39.52
N LYS A 53 -8.31 26.73 -39.42
CA LYS A 53 -7.52 27.22 -40.57
C LYS A 53 -6.32 26.33 -40.88
N LEU A 54 -6.03 25.33 -40.04
CA LEU A 54 -4.95 24.38 -40.28
C LEU A 54 -5.33 23.35 -41.34
N ASP A 55 -4.28 22.91 -42.04
CA ASP A 55 -4.34 21.73 -42.90
C ASP A 55 -4.90 20.52 -42.15
N ARG A 56 -5.62 19.68 -42.90
CA ARG A 56 -6.29 18.49 -42.38
C ARG A 56 -5.35 17.58 -41.59
N ASP A 57 -4.13 17.39 -42.09
CA ASP A 57 -3.14 16.50 -41.48
C ASP A 57 -2.64 17.07 -40.14
N LEU A 58 -2.38 18.38 -40.08
CA LEU A 58 -1.97 19.06 -38.85
C LEU A 58 -3.08 19.02 -37.80
N ARG A 59 -4.34 19.26 -38.20
CA ARG A 59 -5.50 19.13 -37.33
C ARG A 59 -5.62 17.71 -36.77
N ALA A 60 -5.45 16.69 -37.61
CA ALA A 60 -5.49 15.30 -37.18
C ALA A 60 -4.38 14.97 -36.17
N ILE A 61 -3.17 15.51 -36.35
CA ILE A 61 -2.05 15.36 -35.41
C ILE A 61 -2.39 16.02 -34.07
N ILE A 62 -2.87 17.27 -34.10
CA ILE A 62 -3.28 18.02 -32.91
C ILE A 62 -4.35 17.27 -32.13
N SER A 63 -5.41 16.79 -32.79
CA SER A 63 -6.48 16.03 -32.13
C SER A 63 -6.01 14.68 -31.57
N LYS A 64 -4.93 14.08 -32.11
CA LYS A 64 -4.31 12.89 -31.51
C LYS A 64 -3.51 13.27 -30.26
N MET A 65 -2.80 14.40 -30.30
CA MET A 65 -2.05 14.91 -29.15
C MET A 65 -2.98 15.29 -28.00
N GLU A 66 -4.08 15.98 -28.26
CA GLU A 66 -5.13 16.33 -27.27
C GLU A 66 -5.62 15.08 -26.53
N ARG A 67 -6.05 14.06 -27.29
CA ARG A 67 -6.48 12.78 -26.72
C ARG A 67 -5.37 12.09 -25.92
N GLY A 68 -4.12 12.23 -26.33
CA GLY A 68 -2.96 11.74 -25.57
C GLY A 68 -2.81 12.44 -24.22
N PHE A 69 -2.94 13.77 -24.18
CA PHE A 69 -2.89 14.55 -22.94
C PHE A 69 -4.05 14.21 -22.00
N GLU A 70 -5.27 14.08 -22.53
CA GLU A 70 -6.45 13.71 -21.74
C GLU A 70 -6.29 12.34 -21.09
N ARG A 71 -5.83 11.34 -21.85
CA ARG A 71 -5.53 10.00 -21.31
C ARG A 71 -4.48 10.07 -20.20
N LYS A 72 -3.38 10.79 -20.42
CA LYS A 72 -2.32 10.97 -19.41
C LYS A 72 -2.87 11.64 -18.15
N ASN A 73 -3.64 12.71 -18.30
CA ASN A 73 -4.20 13.46 -17.17
C ASN A 73 -5.25 12.64 -16.42
N GLY A 74 -6.06 11.84 -17.12
CA GLY A 74 -6.97 10.87 -16.50
C GLY A 74 -6.23 9.83 -15.66
N LEU A 75 -5.13 9.28 -16.19
CA LEU A 75 -4.28 8.33 -15.45
C LEU A 75 -3.65 8.98 -14.21
N ILE A 76 -3.09 10.19 -14.35
CA ILE A 76 -2.53 10.95 -13.22
C ILE A 76 -3.60 11.16 -12.14
N THR A 77 -4.81 11.57 -12.53
CA THR A 77 -5.90 11.81 -11.58
C THR A 77 -6.32 10.52 -10.86
N ALA A 78 -6.39 9.39 -11.58
CA ALA A 78 -6.66 8.08 -10.97
C ALA A 78 -5.55 7.67 -10.00
N LEU A 79 -4.29 7.94 -10.35
CA LEU A 79 -3.13 7.64 -9.50
C LEU A 79 -3.14 8.48 -8.22
N ILE A 80 -3.42 9.78 -8.32
CA ILE A 80 -3.55 10.69 -7.17
C ILE A 80 -4.61 10.16 -6.20
N LYS A 81 -5.80 9.82 -6.72
CA LYS A 81 -6.88 9.24 -5.88
C LYS A 81 -6.46 7.94 -5.21
N LYS A 82 -5.71 7.09 -5.91
CA LYS A 82 -5.19 5.84 -5.35
C LYS A 82 -4.18 6.10 -4.24
N VAL A 83 -3.28 7.07 -4.42
CA VAL A 83 -2.30 7.46 -3.40
C VAL A 83 -3.03 8.01 -2.17
N GLU A 84 -3.97 8.94 -2.34
CA GLU A 84 -4.78 9.48 -1.24
C GLU A 84 -5.54 8.38 -0.48
N PHE A 85 -6.08 7.39 -1.19
CA PHE A 85 -6.72 6.23 -0.57
C PHE A 85 -5.73 5.40 0.24
N LEU A 86 -4.57 5.06 -0.33
CA LEU A 86 -3.53 4.29 0.35
C LEU A 86 -2.94 5.03 1.56
N GLU A 87 -2.84 6.36 1.51
CA GLU A 87 -2.40 7.17 2.65
C GLU A 87 -3.41 7.13 3.79
N LYS A 88 -4.72 7.19 3.47
CA LYS A 88 -5.79 7.04 4.46
C LYS A 88 -5.83 5.64 5.07
N ASP A 89 -5.64 4.62 4.23
CA ASP A 89 -5.57 3.22 4.64
C ASP A 89 -4.34 2.97 5.53
N ASN A 90 -3.18 3.48 5.15
CA ASN A 90 -1.99 3.39 5.99
C ASN A 90 -2.18 4.18 7.31
N ALA A 91 -2.88 5.31 7.28
CA ALA A 91 -3.21 6.06 8.49
C ALA A 91 -4.20 5.32 9.42
N SER A 92 -5.14 4.54 8.88
CA SER A 92 -6.04 3.70 9.68
C SER A 92 -5.32 2.47 10.26
N HIS A 93 -4.31 1.96 9.54
CA HIS A 93 -3.48 0.84 9.98
C HIS A 93 -2.31 1.25 10.88
N LYS A 94 -1.96 2.54 10.94
CA LYS A 94 -1.01 3.03 11.95
C LYS A 94 -1.56 2.66 13.32
N ALA A 95 -0.85 1.77 14.00
CA ALA A 95 -1.18 1.36 15.35
C ALA A 95 -1.34 2.62 16.21
N ILE A 96 -2.58 2.91 16.61
CA ILE A 96 -2.87 3.75 17.76
C ILE A 96 -1.98 3.15 18.85
N GLY A 97 -1.00 3.91 19.32
CA GLY A 97 0.14 3.39 20.09
C GLY A 97 -0.29 2.42 21.19
N ARG A 98 0.59 1.49 21.56
CA ARG A 98 0.33 0.50 22.62
C ARG A 98 -0.24 1.21 23.85
N LYS A 99 -1.55 1.08 24.08
CA LYS A 99 -2.16 1.51 25.32
C LYS A 99 -1.62 0.56 26.38
N ALA A 100 -0.91 1.08 27.38
CA ALA A 100 -0.62 0.30 28.56
C ALA A 100 -1.97 -0.11 29.15
N VAL A 101 -2.30 -1.38 29.00
CA VAL A 101 -3.40 -1.98 29.73
C VAL A 101 -2.79 -2.29 31.09
N ASP A 102 -3.31 -1.64 32.14
CA ASP A 102 -3.07 -2.09 33.51
C ASP A 102 -3.75 -3.45 33.64
N TYR A 103 -3.00 -4.49 33.25
CA TYR A 103 -3.43 -5.86 33.34
C TYR A 103 -3.10 -6.34 34.75
N GLU A 104 -4.11 -6.50 35.60
CA GLU A 104 -3.94 -7.17 36.88
C GLU A 104 -3.92 -8.69 36.64
N PRO A 105 -2.78 -9.37 36.83
CA PRO A 105 -2.68 -10.80 36.54
C PRO A 105 -3.57 -11.66 37.45
N ASN A 106 -4.09 -11.08 38.54
CA ASN A 106 -4.99 -11.75 39.48
C ASN A 106 -6.43 -11.83 38.98
N GLU A 107 -6.85 -11.07 37.96
CA GLU A 107 -8.17 -11.21 37.34
C GLU A 107 -8.31 -12.52 36.55
N ALA A 108 -7.20 -13.10 36.09
CA ALA A 108 -7.22 -14.36 35.34
C ALA A 108 -7.35 -15.60 36.23
N PHE A 109 -7.15 -15.45 37.55
CA PHE A 109 -7.21 -16.56 38.50
C PHE A 109 -8.53 -16.52 39.27
N ALA A 110 -9.08 -17.71 39.52
CA ALA A 110 -10.24 -17.86 40.39
C ALA A 110 -9.93 -17.32 41.79
N THR A 111 -10.91 -16.64 42.38
CA THR A 111 -10.75 -16.09 43.73
C THR A 111 -10.74 -17.21 44.77
N ILE A 112 -10.12 -16.99 45.93
CA ILE A 112 -10.08 -17.98 47.02
C ILE A 112 -11.49 -18.52 47.36
N PRO A 113 -12.55 -17.70 47.47
CA PRO A 113 -13.90 -18.18 47.72
C PRO A 113 -14.45 -19.10 46.61
N GLU A 114 -14.15 -18.82 45.34
CA GLU A 114 -14.56 -19.66 44.21
C GLU A 114 -13.87 -21.03 44.25
N ILE A 115 -12.58 -21.03 44.62
CA ILE A 115 -11.81 -22.27 44.81
C ILE A 115 -12.38 -23.09 45.96
N GLU A 116 -12.73 -22.45 47.09
CA GLU A 116 -13.34 -23.14 48.24
C GLU A 116 -14.72 -23.70 47.91
N ALA A 117 -15.56 -22.94 47.19
CA ALA A 117 -16.87 -23.40 46.74
C ALA A 117 -16.75 -24.62 45.81
N ALA A 118 -15.86 -24.58 44.82
CA ALA A 118 -15.61 -25.69 43.92
C ALA A 118 -15.11 -26.94 44.66
N ARG A 119 -14.24 -26.77 45.68
CA ARG A 119 -13.78 -27.89 46.52
C ARG A 119 -14.92 -28.51 47.31
N TYR A 120 -15.82 -27.69 47.86
CA TYR A 120 -16.98 -28.18 48.59
C TYR A 120 -17.96 -28.93 47.68
N GLU A 121 -18.24 -28.39 46.49
CA GLU A 121 -19.09 -29.04 45.50
C GLU A 121 -18.49 -30.37 45.01
N ALA A 122 -17.18 -30.41 44.75
CA ALA A 122 -16.49 -31.64 44.38
C ALA A 122 -16.56 -32.70 45.48
N ALA A 123 -16.36 -32.32 46.75
CA ALA A 123 -16.46 -33.25 47.88
C ALA A 123 -17.89 -33.80 48.04
N MET A 124 -18.91 -32.95 47.85
CA MET A 124 -20.32 -33.38 47.89
C MET A 124 -20.67 -34.30 46.72
N ALA A 125 -20.16 -34.02 45.51
CA ALA A 125 -20.36 -34.88 44.35
C ALA A 125 -19.70 -36.25 44.54
N GLN A 126 -18.49 -36.28 45.10
CA GLN A 126 -17.76 -37.50 45.45
C GLN A 126 -18.56 -38.35 46.45
N ALA A 127 -19.02 -37.73 47.55
CA ALA A 127 -19.81 -38.43 48.57
C ALA A 127 -21.11 -39.01 48.00
N ARG A 128 -21.82 -38.26 47.15
CA ARG A 128 -23.02 -38.74 46.45
C ARG A 128 -22.72 -39.91 45.51
N PHE A 129 -21.59 -39.86 44.81
CA PHE A 129 -21.17 -40.93 43.93
C PHE A 129 -20.88 -42.21 44.72
N GLU A 130 -20.16 -42.09 45.84
CA GLU A 130 -19.86 -43.20 46.75
C GLU A 130 -21.12 -43.78 47.40
N ASP A 131 -22.10 -42.96 47.77
CA ASP A 131 -23.38 -43.44 48.32
C ASP A 131 -24.20 -44.23 47.28
N VAL A 132 -24.24 -43.76 46.03
CA VAL A 132 -25.05 -44.39 44.97
C VAL A 132 -24.35 -45.62 44.39
N HIS A 133 -23.04 -45.56 44.16
CA HIS A 133 -22.29 -46.58 43.41
C HIS A 133 -21.35 -47.41 44.29
N GLY A 134 -21.04 -46.98 45.51
CA GLY A 134 -20.18 -47.73 46.44
C GLY A 134 -20.64 -49.17 46.71
N PRO A 135 -21.95 -49.43 46.93
CA PRO A 135 -22.44 -50.79 47.13
C PRO A 135 -22.25 -51.70 45.91
N ASP A 136 -22.36 -51.15 44.71
CA ASP A 136 -22.25 -51.89 43.46
C ASP A 136 -20.79 -52.12 43.08
N LEU A 137 -19.91 -51.13 43.32
CA LEU A 137 -18.45 -51.28 43.15
C LEU A 137 -17.89 -52.42 44.02
N PHE A 138 -18.38 -52.57 45.25
CA PHE A 138 -17.94 -53.65 46.14
C PHE A 138 -18.43 -55.03 45.67
N LYS A 139 -19.66 -55.11 45.13
CA LYS A 139 -20.19 -56.35 44.56
C LYS A 139 -19.46 -56.75 43.29
N GLU A 140 -19.24 -55.82 42.36
CA GLU A 140 -18.46 -56.07 41.15
C GLU A 140 -17.03 -56.53 41.49
N ALA A 141 -16.39 -55.90 42.48
CA ALA A 141 -15.06 -56.32 42.93
C ALA A 141 -15.05 -57.75 43.52
N LEU A 142 -16.10 -58.13 44.27
CA LEU A 142 -16.26 -59.49 44.78
C LEU A 142 -16.54 -60.51 43.67
N GLU A 143 -17.36 -60.17 42.68
CA GLU A 143 -17.66 -61.02 41.53
C GLU A 143 -16.42 -61.26 40.67
N ILE A 144 -15.62 -60.23 40.43
CA ILE A 144 -14.32 -60.35 39.72
C ILE A 144 -13.37 -61.25 40.51
N ALA A 145 -13.24 -61.06 41.82
CA ALA A 145 -12.38 -61.89 42.67
C ALA A 145 -12.82 -63.36 42.70
N GLN A 146 -14.13 -63.62 42.67
CA GLN A 146 -14.69 -64.97 42.59
C GLN A 146 -14.39 -65.62 41.23
N MET A 147 -14.65 -64.91 40.13
CA MET A 147 -14.33 -65.40 38.77
C MET A 147 -12.83 -65.69 38.59
N GLU A 148 -11.95 -64.85 39.14
CA GLU A 148 -10.50 -65.08 39.09
C GLU A 148 -10.10 -66.34 39.88
N LYS A 149 -10.69 -66.55 41.06
CA LYS A 149 -10.44 -67.75 41.87
C LYS A 149 -10.91 -69.03 41.16
N GLU A 150 -12.09 -68.99 40.54
CA GLU A 150 -12.63 -70.11 39.76
C GLU A 150 -11.75 -70.43 38.55
N LYS A 151 -11.28 -69.39 37.84
CA LYS A 151 -10.35 -69.54 36.72
C LYS A 151 -9.04 -70.18 37.16
N MET A 152 -8.43 -69.71 38.26
CA MET A 152 -7.22 -70.33 38.80
C MET A 152 -7.45 -71.80 39.20
N PHE A 153 -8.58 -72.12 39.81
CA PHE A 153 -8.90 -73.50 40.20
C PHE A 153 -9.02 -74.44 38.98
N MET A 154 -9.61 -73.98 37.88
CA MET A 154 -9.72 -74.74 36.64
C MET A 154 -8.37 -74.93 35.93
N GLU A 155 -7.50 -73.93 35.96
CA GLU A 155 -6.14 -74.03 35.40
C GLU A 155 -5.25 -75.03 36.17
N TRP A 156 -5.50 -75.24 37.47
CA TRP A 156 -4.76 -76.21 38.30
C TRP A 156 -5.23 -77.67 38.16
N GLN A 157 -6.36 -77.93 37.50
CA GLN A 157 -6.92 -79.28 37.30
C GLN A 157 -6.59 -79.91 35.93
N LEU A 158 -5.89 -79.18 35.06
CA LEU A 158 -5.33 -79.65 33.77
C LEU A 158 -3.85 -80.04 33.93
#